data_AF-A0A8H7RW21-F1
#
_entry.id   AF-A0A8H7RW21-F1
#
_cell.length_a   1.000
_cell.length_b   1.000
_cell.length_c   1.000
_cell.angle_alpha   90.00
_cell.angle_beta   90.00
_cell.angle_gamma   90.00
#
_symmetry.space_group_name_H-M   'P 1'
#
loop_
_entity.id
_entity.type
_entity.pdbx_description
1 polymer ?
#
loop_
_entity_poly.entity_id
_entity_poly.type
_entity_poly.pdbx_seq_one_letter_code
_entity_poly.pdbx_strand_id
1 'polypeptide(L)'
;MLRHSLIRSFHTSPVRAASGFSRFNPWAKQSTVPPTPTQSTTEQSKPEISLNVNHYEEEVESLSWLNQSEQSVEDIQKTVQNIVIDNVSDVTESSWQDVRFDSADTKFKVIKESIKQTGKEVSNVELTNIQTGADLLAHFTKSKESVSSSPLGSVRRFFNDNADSLPPNLVFRQ
;
A
#
# COMPACT_ATOMS: atom_id res chain seq x y z
N MET A 1 -0.80 -42.61 49.83
CA MET A 1 0.31 -41.94 49.10
C MET A 1 0.57 -42.72 47.80
N LEU A 2 0.01 -42.27 46.67
CA LEU A 2 0.23 -42.90 45.35
C LEU A 2 1.05 -41.94 44.47
N ARG A 3 2.26 -42.37 44.10
CA ARG A 3 3.14 -41.65 43.18
C ARG A 3 2.68 -41.88 41.75
N HIS A 4 2.38 -40.79 41.05
CA HIS A 4 2.11 -40.80 39.61
C HIS A 4 3.42 -41.04 38.85
N SER A 5 3.46 -42.06 38.01
CA SER A 5 4.47 -42.25 36.98
C SER A 5 3.77 -42.17 35.63
N LEU A 6 3.90 -41.03 34.96
CA LEU A 6 3.53 -40.86 33.56
C LEU A 6 4.82 -40.68 32.77
N ILE A 7 5.22 -41.77 32.13
CA ILE A 7 6.31 -41.86 31.17
C ILE A 7 5.93 -40.98 29.98
N ARG A 8 6.60 -39.84 29.82
CA ARG A 8 6.50 -39.02 28.60
C ARG A 8 7.39 -39.63 27.53
N SER A 9 6.79 -40.34 26.59
CA SER A 9 7.45 -40.74 25.35
C SER A 9 7.64 -39.49 24.47
N PHE A 10 8.88 -39.07 24.27
CA PHE A 10 9.22 -38.04 23.31
C PHE A 10 9.36 -38.67 21.92
N HIS A 11 8.52 -38.25 20.98
CA HIS A 11 8.72 -38.55 19.56
C HIS A 11 9.83 -37.65 19.02
N THR A 12 10.98 -38.22 18.68
CA THR A 12 12.08 -37.52 17.99
C THR A 12 12.03 -37.91 16.51
N SER A 13 11.66 -36.98 15.63
CA SER A 13 11.79 -37.19 14.18
C SER A 13 13.22 -36.88 13.73
N PRO A 14 13.87 -37.72 12.91
CA PRO A 14 15.19 -37.42 12.38
C PRO A 14 15.10 -36.34 11.30
N VAL A 15 15.91 -35.28 11.45
CA VAL A 15 16.14 -34.28 10.40
C VAL A 15 17.00 -34.93 9.32
N ARG A 16 16.40 -35.26 8.17
CA ARG A 16 17.14 -35.60 6.95
C ARG A 16 17.77 -34.33 6.39
N ALA A 17 19.10 -34.26 6.42
CA ALA A 17 19.87 -33.34 5.61
C ALA A 17 19.64 -33.69 4.13
N ALA A 18 18.98 -32.80 3.41
CA ALA A 18 18.90 -32.84 1.96
C ALA A 18 19.27 -31.44 1.44
N SER A 19 20.36 -31.39 0.67
CA SER A 19 20.73 -30.24 -0.15
C SER A 19 19.50 -29.70 -0.88
N GLY A 20 19.11 -28.46 -0.57
CA GLY A 20 17.87 -27.89 -1.09
C GLY A 20 17.62 -26.43 -0.76
N PHE A 21 18.68 -25.62 -0.63
CA PHE A 21 18.59 -24.15 -0.43
C PHE A 21 18.22 -23.40 -1.73
N SER A 22 17.24 -23.88 -2.49
CA SER A 22 16.76 -23.18 -3.70
C SER A 22 15.24 -23.16 -3.85
N ARG A 23 14.49 -23.37 -2.75
CA ARG A 23 13.02 -23.38 -2.77
C ARG A 23 12.34 -22.26 -1.97
N PHE A 24 13.09 -21.31 -1.42
CA PHE A 24 12.55 -20.16 -0.67
C PHE A 24 12.65 -18.84 -1.45
N ASN A 25 12.44 -18.89 -2.77
CA ASN A 25 12.13 -17.68 -3.52
C ASN A 25 11.00 -17.96 -4.54
N PRO A 26 9.75 -17.54 -4.26
CA PRO A 26 8.61 -17.79 -5.14
C PRO A 26 8.68 -17.01 -6.47
N TRP A 27 9.65 -16.10 -6.64
CA TRP A 27 9.84 -15.33 -7.88
C TRP A 27 11.05 -15.75 -8.72
N ALA A 28 11.87 -16.69 -8.24
CA ALA A 28 12.99 -17.21 -9.02
C ALA A 28 12.52 -18.37 -9.91
N LYS A 29 12.19 -18.07 -11.18
CA LYS A 29 11.93 -19.09 -12.21
C LYS A 29 13.15 -20.01 -12.32
N GLN A 30 12.99 -21.28 -11.93
CA GLN A 30 14.02 -22.30 -12.06
C GLN A 30 14.14 -22.75 -13.53
N SER A 31 15.15 -22.24 -14.25
CA SER A 31 15.54 -22.80 -15.54
C SER A 31 16.11 -24.20 -15.34
N THR A 32 15.46 -25.20 -15.94
CA THR A 32 15.80 -26.61 -15.82
C THR A 32 16.32 -27.10 -17.16
N VAL A 33 17.64 -27.17 -17.38
CA VAL A 33 18.26 -28.00 -18.41
C VAL A 33 19.65 -28.48 -17.91
N PRO A 34 19.99 -29.78 -18.02
CA PRO A 34 21.25 -30.34 -17.53
C PRO A 34 22.45 -30.13 -18.48
N PRO A 35 23.71 -30.28 -17.99
CA PRO A 35 24.92 -29.90 -18.72
C PRO A 35 25.59 -31.08 -19.45
N THR A 36 26.13 -30.82 -20.65
CA THR A 36 27.23 -31.61 -21.24
C THR A 36 28.16 -30.67 -22.04
N PRO A 37 29.50 -30.80 -21.93
CA PRO A 37 30.46 -29.80 -22.38
C PRO A 37 30.94 -30.06 -23.83
N THR A 38 31.50 -29.03 -24.51
CA THR A 38 32.73 -29.09 -25.36
C THR A 38 32.88 -27.82 -26.24
N GLN A 39 33.91 -27.03 -25.90
CA GLN A 39 34.93 -26.35 -26.74
C GLN A 39 34.59 -25.40 -27.93
N SER A 40 35.23 -24.22 -27.83
CA SER A 40 36.03 -23.49 -28.84
C SER A 40 35.39 -22.62 -29.94
N THR A 41 35.66 -21.31 -29.81
CA THR A 41 36.20 -20.34 -30.78
C THR A 41 35.64 -20.31 -32.22
N THR A 42 35.08 -19.16 -32.65
CA THR A 42 35.64 -18.20 -33.67
C THR A 42 34.52 -17.29 -34.22
N GLU A 43 34.78 -15.98 -34.16
CA GLU A 43 34.35 -14.84 -35.01
C GLU A 43 32.94 -14.66 -35.59
N GLN A 44 32.57 -13.37 -35.65
CA GLN A 44 31.66 -12.74 -36.63
C GLN A 44 30.18 -13.13 -36.56
N SER A 45 29.42 -12.31 -35.84
CA SER A 45 28.60 -11.26 -36.46
C SER A 45 27.82 -10.55 -35.38
N LYS A 46 27.73 -9.23 -35.49
CA LYS A 46 26.83 -8.38 -34.70
C LYS A 46 25.44 -8.53 -35.31
N PRO A 47 24.48 -9.28 -34.74
CA PRO A 47 23.10 -8.98 -35.01
C PRO A 47 22.80 -7.67 -34.29
N GLU A 48 22.64 -6.63 -35.08
CA GLU A 48 21.91 -5.43 -34.69
C GLU A 48 20.49 -5.86 -34.33
N ILE A 49 20.29 -6.20 -33.07
CA ILE A 49 18.97 -6.45 -32.50
C ILE A 49 18.31 -5.07 -32.46
N SER A 50 17.58 -4.75 -33.53
CA SER A 50 16.56 -3.72 -33.49
C SER A 50 15.52 -4.18 -32.48
N LEU A 51 15.65 -3.66 -31.25
CA LEU A 51 14.63 -3.69 -30.23
C LEU A 51 13.43 -2.91 -30.78
N ASN A 52 12.60 -3.58 -31.57
CA ASN A 52 11.28 -3.11 -31.92
C ASN A 52 10.44 -3.30 -30.65
N VAL A 53 10.65 -2.42 -29.68
CA VAL A 53 9.84 -2.29 -28.49
C VAL A 53 8.51 -1.78 -28.99
N ASN A 54 7.60 -2.70 -29.31
CA ASN A 54 6.18 -2.39 -29.31
C ASN A 54 5.88 -1.81 -27.94
N HIS A 55 5.81 -0.48 -27.87
CA HIS A 55 5.21 0.22 -26.75
C HIS A 55 3.74 -0.19 -26.78
N TYR A 56 3.43 -1.29 -26.11
CA TYR A 56 2.10 -1.42 -25.56
C TYR A 56 1.95 -0.24 -24.62
N GLU A 57 1.00 0.64 -24.92
CA GLU A 57 0.47 1.64 -24.00
C GLU A 57 -0.12 0.88 -22.81
N GLU A 58 0.76 0.33 -21.98
CA GLU A 58 0.43 0.00 -20.62
C GLU A 58 0.19 1.35 -19.97
N GLU A 59 -1.09 1.69 -19.78
CA GLU A 59 -1.51 2.83 -18.98
C GLU A 59 -0.63 2.85 -17.75
N VAL A 60 0.34 3.77 -17.72
CA VAL A 60 1.28 3.87 -16.62
C VAL A 60 0.41 4.14 -15.40
N GLU A 61 0.23 3.10 -14.58
CA GLU A 61 -0.49 3.15 -13.33
C GLU A 61 0.26 4.18 -12.49
N SER A 62 -0.22 5.43 -12.57
CA SER A 62 0.49 6.58 -12.06
C SER A 62 0.67 6.35 -10.57
N LEU A 63 1.95 6.30 -10.16
CA LEU A 63 2.32 6.13 -8.77
C LEU A 63 1.67 7.27 -7.97
N SER A 64 0.58 6.94 -7.26
CA SER A 64 -0.30 7.89 -6.57
C SER A 64 0.44 8.77 -5.57
N TRP A 65 1.58 8.29 -5.05
CA TRP A 65 2.41 8.99 -4.08
C TRP A 65 3.22 10.17 -4.66
N LEU A 66 3.37 10.30 -5.98
CA LEU A 66 4.23 11.33 -6.59
C LEU A 66 3.47 12.60 -6.99
N ASN A 67 2.15 12.54 -7.15
CA ASN A 67 1.32 13.66 -7.61
C ASN A 67 0.41 14.18 -6.49
N GLN A 68 0.99 14.66 -5.39
CA GLN A 68 0.27 15.53 -4.44
C GLN A 68 0.14 16.93 -5.04
N SER A 69 -0.61 17.08 -6.14
CA SER A 69 -1.12 18.40 -6.49
C SER A 69 -2.24 18.74 -5.49
N GLU A 70 -2.21 19.97 -4.98
CA GLU A 70 -3.27 20.47 -4.10
C GLU A 70 -4.55 20.63 -4.94
N GLN A 71 -5.33 19.54 -5.04
CA GLN A 71 -6.66 19.59 -5.63
C GLN A 71 -7.59 20.41 -4.74
N SER A 72 -8.43 21.24 -5.38
CA SER A 72 -9.47 21.98 -4.66
C SER A 72 -10.49 21.03 -4.05
N VAL A 73 -11.17 21.48 -2.99
CA VAL A 73 -12.19 20.69 -2.31
C VAL A 73 -13.35 20.36 -3.27
N GLU A 74 -13.68 21.30 -4.14
CA GLU A 74 -14.73 21.18 -5.14
C GLU A 74 -14.39 20.13 -6.19
N ASP A 75 -13.13 20.05 -6.62
CA ASP A 75 -12.68 19.03 -7.58
C ASP A 75 -12.73 17.64 -6.96
N ILE A 76 -12.24 17.50 -5.72
CA ILE A 76 -12.32 16.23 -4.97
C ILE A 76 -13.77 15.79 -4.84
N GLN A 77 -14.68 16.70 -4.52
CA GLN A 77 -16.10 16.38 -4.39
C GLN A 77 -16.68 15.84 -5.69
N LYS A 78 -16.42 16.51 -6.82
CA LYS A 78 -16.91 16.06 -8.14
C LYS A 78 -16.31 14.71 -8.52
N THR A 79 -15.02 14.52 -8.28
CA THR A 79 -14.33 13.26 -8.54
C THR A 79 -14.96 12.11 -7.74
N VAL A 80 -15.13 12.27 -6.43
CA VAL A 80 -15.73 11.23 -5.57
C VAL A 80 -17.18 10.97 -5.99
N GLN A 81 -17.96 12.02 -6.25
CA GLN A 81 -19.34 11.92 -6.72
C GLN A 81 -19.44 11.06 -7.99
N ASN A 82 -18.64 11.36 -9.01
CA ASN A 82 -18.65 10.63 -10.28
C ASN A 82 -18.30 9.16 -10.07
N ILE A 83 -17.24 8.88 -9.28
CA ILE A 83 -16.82 7.51 -9.01
C ILE A 83 -17.91 6.71 -8.29
N VAL A 84 -18.61 7.31 -7.33
CA VAL A 84 -19.71 6.63 -6.61
C VAL A 84 -20.85 6.33 -7.57
N ILE A 85 -21.26 7.28 -8.41
CA ILE A 85 -22.34 7.10 -9.39
C ILE A 85 -21.98 6.02 -10.43
N ASP A 86 -20.72 5.99 -10.89
CA ASP A 86 -20.27 5.02 -11.90
C ASP A 86 -20.16 3.59 -11.37
N ASN A 87 -20.01 3.41 -10.05
CA ASN A 87 -19.75 2.11 -9.44
C ASN A 87 -20.89 1.56 -8.59
N VAL A 88 -21.86 2.38 -8.21
CA VAL A 88 -23.03 1.97 -7.43
C VAL A 88 -24.29 2.17 -8.26
N SER A 89 -25.01 1.09 -8.50
CA SER A 89 -26.28 1.11 -9.21
C SER A 89 -27.34 1.90 -8.43
N ASP A 90 -28.25 2.56 -9.15
CA ASP A 90 -29.40 3.30 -8.58
C ASP A 90 -29.06 4.55 -7.74
N VAL A 91 -27.85 5.10 -7.90
CA VAL A 91 -27.43 6.33 -7.23
C VAL A 91 -27.60 7.54 -8.14
N THR A 92 -28.13 8.62 -7.57
CA THR A 92 -28.28 9.91 -8.24
C THR A 92 -27.29 10.94 -7.70
N GLU A 93 -27.06 12.01 -8.46
CA GLU A 93 -26.24 13.16 -8.03
C GLU A 93 -26.71 13.80 -6.70
N SER A 94 -27.96 13.61 -6.32
CA SER A 94 -28.52 14.14 -5.08
C SER A 94 -28.38 13.20 -3.88
N SER A 95 -28.15 11.90 -4.09
CA SER A 95 -28.22 10.87 -3.03
C SER A 95 -26.88 10.19 -2.75
N TRP A 96 -25.85 10.43 -3.56
CA TRP A 96 -24.57 9.71 -3.48
C TRP A 96 -23.87 9.80 -2.11
N GLN A 97 -24.12 10.85 -1.33
CA GLN A 97 -23.52 11.00 0.01
C GLN A 97 -24.12 10.03 1.03
N ASP A 98 -25.42 9.75 0.92
CA ASP A 98 -26.16 8.89 1.84
C ASP A 98 -26.04 7.39 1.48
N VAL A 99 -25.43 7.09 0.34
CA VAL A 99 -25.22 5.72 -0.13
C VAL A 99 -24.31 4.98 0.83
N ARG A 100 -24.77 3.83 1.31
CA ARG A 100 -23.99 2.91 2.13
C ARG A 100 -23.23 1.91 1.26
N PHE A 101 -21.96 1.71 1.60
CA PHE A 101 -21.11 0.71 0.96
C PHE A 101 -21.20 -0.64 1.70
N ASP A 102 -22.35 -1.31 1.58
CA ASP A 102 -22.60 -2.59 2.27
C ASP A 102 -21.80 -3.75 1.64
N SER A 103 -21.55 -3.68 0.33
CA SER A 103 -20.72 -4.65 -0.38
C SER A 103 -19.24 -4.27 -0.25
N ALA A 104 -18.44 -5.20 0.28
CA ALA A 104 -16.98 -5.02 0.39
C ALA A 104 -16.34 -4.78 -0.98
N ASP A 105 -16.75 -5.53 -2.01
CA ASP A 105 -16.19 -5.40 -3.36
C ASP A 105 -16.46 -4.02 -3.96
N THR A 106 -17.70 -3.52 -3.81
CA THR A 106 -18.09 -2.18 -4.26
C THR A 106 -17.33 -1.11 -3.50
N LYS A 107 -17.21 -1.25 -2.17
CA LYS A 107 -16.45 -0.35 -1.31
C LYS A 107 -14.99 -0.27 -1.75
N PHE A 108 -14.34 -1.41 -1.93
CA PHE A 108 -12.94 -1.47 -2.36
C PHE A 108 -12.76 -0.87 -3.76
N LYS A 109 -13.69 -1.13 -4.68
CA LYS A 109 -13.64 -0.58 -6.04
C LYS A 109 -13.73 0.95 -6.02
N VAL A 110 -14.72 1.51 -5.33
CA VAL A 110 -14.92 2.96 -5.19
C VAL A 110 -13.71 3.62 -4.53
N ILE A 111 -13.20 3.05 -3.43
CA ILE A 111 -12.03 3.58 -2.73
C ILE A 111 -10.78 3.53 -3.61
N LYS A 112 -10.54 2.40 -4.32
CA LYS A 112 -9.39 2.26 -5.21
C LYS A 112 -9.40 3.29 -6.34
N GLU A 113 -10.53 3.48 -7.00
CA GLU A 113 -10.68 4.51 -8.04
C GLU A 113 -10.50 5.92 -7.49
N SER A 114 -11.01 6.18 -6.27
CA SER A 114 -10.85 7.47 -5.60
C SER A 114 -9.38 7.76 -5.29
N ILE A 115 -8.63 6.77 -4.80
CA ILE A 115 -7.18 6.89 -4.57
C ILE A 115 -6.45 7.16 -5.88
N LYS A 116 -6.82 6.47 -6.97
CA LYS A 116 -6.20 6.65 -8.30
C LYS A 116 -6.36 8.08 -8.82
N GLN A 117 -7.55 8.67 -8.66
CA GLN A 117 -7.84 10.01 -9.17
C GLN A 117 -7.39 11.16 -8.25
N THR A 118 -7.47 10.96 -6.93
CA THR A 118 -7.10 12.01 -5.95
C THR A 118 -5.63 11.95 -5.55
N GLY A 119 -4.94 10.83 -5.78
CA GLY A 119 -3.56 10.61 -5.32
C GLY A 119 -3.43 10.51 -3.80
N LYS A 120 -4.55 10.52 -3.06
CA LYS A 120 -4.55 10.45 -1.59
C LYS A 120 -4.72 9.01 -1.15
N GLU A 121 -3.87 8.57 -0.23
CA GLU A 121 -3.93 7.22 0.33
C GLU A 121 -4.96 7.14 1.46
N VAL A 122 -5.54 5.94 1.64
CA VAL A 122 -6.45 5.64 2.75
C VAL A 122 -5.80 4.56 3.61
N SER A 123 -5.58 4.84 4.89
CA SER A 123 -4.98 3.87 5.80
C SER A 123 -5.98 2.75 6.17
N ASN A 124 -5.47 1.58 6.57
CA ASN A 124 -6.33 0.45 6.93
C ASN A 124 -7.28 0.76 8.10
N VAL A 125 -6.88 1.65 9.02
CA VAL A 125 -7.70 2.12 10.14
C VAL A 125 -8.84 3.02 9.66
N GLU A 126 -8.62 3.79 8.59
CA GLU A 126 -9.64 4.67 8.00
C GLU A 126 -10.62 3.87 7.13
N LEU A 127 -10.15 2.81 6.48
CA LEU A 127 -11.00 1.91 5.68
C LEU A 127 -12.17 1.36 6.50
N THR A 128 -11.99 1.04 7.78
CA THR A 128 -13.07 0.55 8.64
C THR A 128 -14.11 1.63 8.97
N ASN A 129 -13.72 2.89 8.97
CA ASN A 129 -14.57 4.02 9.35
C ASN A 129 -15.39 4.58 8.18
N ILE A 130 -15.00 4.29 6.94
CA ILE A 130 -15.74 4.72 5.75
C ILE A 130 -16.94 3.81 5.52
N GLN A 131 -18.16 4.27 5.79
CA GLN A 131 -19.39 3.50 5.57
C GLN A 131 -20.24 4.08 4.44
N THR A 132 -20.18 5.40 4.25
CA THR A 132 -21.01 6.14 3.31
C THR A 132 -20.19 6.96 2.33
N GLY A 133 -20.82 7.44 1.25
CA GLY A 133 -20.21 8.40 0.32
C GLY A 133 -19.78 9.69 1.02
N ALA A 134 -20.55 10.15 2.03
CA ALA A 134 -20.18 11.27 2.88
C ALA A 134 -18.88 11.02 3.66
N ASP A 135 -18.72 9.84 4.26
CA ASP A 135 -17.50 9.48 5.00
C ASP A 135 -16.26 9.47 4.09
N LEU A 136 -16.44 8.99 2.86
CA LEU A 136 -15.38 8.96 1.85
C LEU A 136 -14.97 10.38 1.44
N LEU A 137 -15.94 11.26 1.18
CA LEU A 137 -15.67 12.67 0.89
C LEU A 137 -14.97 13.34 2.07
N ALA A 138 -15.45 13.11 3.29
CA ALA A 138 -14.86 13.67 4.49
C ALA A 138 -13.40 13.25 4.67
N HIS A 139 -13.05 11.99 4.35
CA HIS A 139 -11.67 11.53 4.37
C HIS A 139 -10.77 12.31 3.41
N PHE A 140 -11.18 12.44 2.14
CA PHE A 140 -10.35 13.09 1.13
C PHE A 140 -10.29 14.61 1.25
N THR A 141 -11.29 15.23 1.87
CA THR A 141 -11.34 16.68 2.10
C THR A 141 -10.68 17.10 3.41
N LYS A 142 -10.44 16.17 4.33
CA LYS A 142 -9.72 16.43 5.58
C LYS A 142 -8.31 16.94 5.26
N SER A 143 -8.02 18.18 5.65
CA SER A 143 -6.69 18.75 5.47
C SER A 143 -5.67 17.90 6.25
N LYS A 144 -4.57 17.55 5.58
CA LYS A 144 -3.45 16.80 6.18
C LYS A 144 -2.90 17.52 7.42
N GLU A 145 -3.13 18.82 7.52
CA GLU A 145 -2.82 19.65 8.68
C GLU A 145 -3.54 19.20 9.96
N SER A 146 -4.76 18.64 9.86
CA SER A 146 -5.51 18.10 11.01
C SER A 146 -5.05 16.72 11.49
N VAL A 147 -4.17 16.05 10.72
CA VAL A 147 -3.59 14.73 11.08
C VAL A 147 -2.09 14.84 11.35
N SER A 148 -1.40 15.76 10.67
CA SER A 148 -0.03 16.18 10.97
C SER A 148 0.07 17.06 12.24
N SER A 149 -1.06 17.49 12.79
CA SER A 149 -1.19 18.01 14.16
C SER A 149 -1.37 16.88 15.17
N SER A 150 -0.84 15.68 14.88
CA SER A 150 -0.35 14.85 15.96
C SER A 150 0.65 15.70 16.78
N PRO A 151 0.64 15.66 18.13
CA PRO A 151 1.57 16.41 18.99
C PRO A 151 3.05 16.04 18.77
N LEU A 152 3.32 15.15 17.82
CA LEU A 152 4.62 14.71 17.32
C LEU A 152 5.11 15.54 16.12
N GLY A 153 4.44 16.63 15.73
CA GLY A 153 5.10 17.69 14.96
C GLY A 153 6.37 18.04 15.73
N SER A 154 7.52 17.57 15.21
CA SER A 154 8.79 17.33 15.92
C SER A 154 8.81 17.94 17.31
N VAL A 155 9.00 17.17 18.39
CA VAL A 155 9.11 17.69 19.77
C VAL A 155 9.88 19.02 19.81
N ARG A 156 10.93 19.15 19.00
CA ARG A 156 11.66 20.39 18.72
C ARG A 156 10.81 21.60 18.27
N ARG A 157 9.93 21.45 17.27
CA ARG A 157 8.94 22.47 16.85
C ARG A 157 8.03 22.86 18.01
N PHE A 158 7.47 21.90 18.74
CA PHE A 158 6.66 22.22 19.91
C PHE A 158 7.42 23.07 20.94
N PHE A 159 8.69 22.72 21.22
CA PHE A 159 9.55 23.49 22.11
C PHE A 159 9.90 24.88 21.57
N ASN A 160 10.05 25.03 20.26
CA ASN A 160 10.30 26.34 19.63
C ASN A 160 9.04 27.23 19.68
N ASP A 161 7.88 26.67 19.33
CA ASP A 161 6.62 27.40 19.25
C ASP A 161 6.08 27.78 20.65
N ASN A 162 6.49 27.03 21.68
CA ASN A 162 6.12 27.26 23.08
C ASN A 162 7.29 27.77 23.93
N ALA A 163 8.36 28.29 23.31
CA ALA A 163 9.55 28.74 24.04
C ALA A 163 9.23 29.74 25.16
N ASP A 164 8.24 30.61 24.93
CA ASP A 164 7.83 31.65 25.88
C ASP A 164 6.98 31.12 27.06
N SER A 165 6.38 29.93 26.94
CA SER A 165 5.53 29.32 27.98
C SER A 165 6.25 28.25 28.81
N LEU A 166 7.48 27.90 28.43
CA LEU A 166 8.26 26.86 29.08
C LEU A 166 9.14 27.41 30.20
N PRO A 167 9.32 26.65 31.29
CA PRO A 167 10.13 27.11 32.41
C PRO A 167 11.62 27.12 32.02
N PRO A 168 12.41 28.10 32.52
CA PRO A 168 13.79 28.34 32.06
C PRO A 168 14.78 27.23 32.42
N ASN A 169 14.37 26.27 33.24
CA ASN A 169 15.17 25.10 33.62
C ASN A 169 15.01 23.92 32.65
N LEU A 170 14.18 24.03 31.62
CA LEU A 170 13.97 22.97 30.64
C LEU A 170 14.92 23.16 29.44
N VAL A 171 15.89 22.26 29.29
CA VAL A 171 16.89 22.30 28.22
C VAL A 171 16.80 21.00 27.40
N PHE A 172 16.59 21.12 26.09
CA PHE A 172 16.63 19.98 25.17
C PHE A 172 18.08 19.69 24.78
N ARG A 173 18.60 18.50 25.10
CA ARG A 173 19.93 18.04 24.67
C ARG A 173 19.79 17.06 23.50
N GLN A 174 20.58 17.28 22.46
CA GLN A 174 20.65 16.44 21.25
C GLN A 174 21.62 15.26 21.45
#